data_AF-A0A7X7B4W5-F1
#
_entry.id   AF-A0A7X7B4W5-F1
#
_cell.length_a   1.000
_cell.length_b   1.000
_cell.length_c   1.000
_cell.angle_alpha   90.00
_cell.angle_beta   90.00
_cell.angle_gamma   90.00
#
_symmetry.space_group_name_H-M   'P 1'
#
loop_
_entity.id
_entity.type
_entity.pdbx_description
1 polymer ?
#
loop_
_entity_poly.entity_id
_entity_poly.type
_entity_poly.pdbx_seq_one_letter_code
_entity_poly.pdbx_strand_id
1 'polypeptide(L)'
;MAKIYGQVSNVKGEKLKNAEILFIDFADNLLNSAYSDSDGYYYLQMDRNIYGMIYASYNYPDESLGFWYQNINTSKPHNIDITIGNVEFLNFKEKIDREDFSTIKYSFSIISKDSLKSEGIKLSPEFKKEYLSIEIDDLEFRDFKILENRKIESQNYDDYEIDNYTLILDIDKRSYRDSVLSIKYNNNEEIGLIKRYI
;
A
#
# COMPACT_ATOMS: atom_id res chain seq x y z
N MET A 1 13.56 -21.20 -5.95
CA MET A 1 12.25 -21.27 -5.28
C MET A 1 12.26 -20.24 -4.16
N ALA A 2 11.60 -19.11 -4.38
CA ALA A 2 11.52 -18.07 -3.35
C ALA A 2 10.31 -18.28 -2.45
N LYS A 3 10.48 -17.85 -1.21
CA LYS A 3 9.51 -17.97 -0.14
C LYS A 3 9.18 -16.56 0.32
N ILE A 4 7.91 -16.23 0.33
CA ILE A 4 7.41 -15.02 0.98
C ILE A 4 6.61 -15.49 2.17
N TYR A 5 6.92 -14.99 3.35
CA TYR A 5 6.27 -15.37 4.59
C TYR A 5 6.22 -14.17 5.52
N GLY A 6 5.38 -14.25 6.55
CA GLY A 6 5.29 -13.23 7.57
C GLY A 6 4.00 -13.38 8.35
N GLN A 7 3.66 -12.36 9.13
CA GLN A 7 2.47 -12.35 9.96
C GLN A 7 1.52 -11.21 9.57
N VAL A 8 0.22 -11.48 9.61
CA VAL A 8 -0.84 -10.50 9.35
C VAL A 8 -1.45 -10.04 10.67
N SER A 9 -1.54 -8.74 10.85
CA SER A 9 -2.24 -8.12 11.98
C SER A 9 -3.07 -6.91 11.56
N ASN A 10 -4.00 -6.50 12.40
CA ASN A 10 -4.65 -5.19 12.25
C ASN A 10 -3.80 -4.09 12.90
N VAL A 11 -4.25 -2.84 12.76
CA VAL A 11 -3.59 -1.65 13.34
C VAL A 11 -3.55 -1.63 14.87
N LYS A 12 -4.32 -2.48 15.55
CA LYS A 12 -4.27 -2.68 17.01
C LYS A 12 -3.24 -3.76 17.41
N GLY A 13 -2.59 -4.40 16.46
CA GLY A 13 -1.64 -5.49 16.67
C GLY A 13 -2.29 -6.87 16.86
N GLU A 14 -3.62 -6.97 16.72
CA GLU A 14 -4.33 -8.25 16.81
C GLU A 14 -4.02 -9.08 15.56
N LYS A 15 -3.70 -10.36 15.76
CA LYS A 15 -3.38 -11.29 14.68
C LYS A 15 -4.65 -11.68 13.94
N LEU A 16 -4.61 -11.62 12.61
CA LEU A 16 -5.77 -11.88 11.78
C LEU A 16 -5.69 -13.28 11.21
N LYS A 17 -6.66 -14.12 11.57
CA LYS A 17 -6.84 -15.47 11.01
C LYS A 17 -7.64 -15.37 9.71
N ASN A 18 -7.32 -16.20 8.72
CA ASN A 18 -8.00 -16.24 7.42
C ASN A 18 -7.96 -14.91 6.66
N ALA A 19 -7.00 -14.03 6.95
CA ALA A 19 -6.70 -12.92 6.05
C ALA A 19 -6.26 -13.48 4.71
N GLU A 20 -6.68 -12.88 3.62
CA GLU A 20 -6.30 -13.27 2.27
C GLU A 20 -5.02 -12.55 1.87
N ILE A 21 -4.06 -13.28 1.31
CA ILE A 21 -2.82 -12.73 0.78
C ILE A 21 -2.71 -13.17 -0.67
N LEU A 22 -2.71 -12.21 -1.58
CA LEU A 22 -2.54 -12.41 -3.01
C LEU A 22 -1.16 -11.93 -3.45
N PHE A 23 -0.48 -12.71 -4.28
CA PHE A 23 0.68 -12.27 -5.02
C PHE A 23 0.29 -12.08 -6.48
N ILE A 24 0.35 -10.85 -6.97
CA ILE A 24 -0.12 -10.48 -8.31
C ILE A 24 1.00 -9.82 -9.13
N ASP A 25 0.88 -9.87 -10.46
CA ASP A 25 1.80 -9.15 -11.37
C ASP A 25 1.36 -7.69 -11.62
N PHE A 26 2.13 -6.94 -12.41
CA PHE A 26 1.82 -5.54 -12.75
C PHE A 26 0.59 -5.33 -13.64
N ALA A 27 0.01 -6.41 -14.17
CA ALA A 27 -1.22 -6.41 -14.94
C ALA A 27 -2.39 -6.98 -14.12
N ASP A 28 -2.23 -7.03 -12.79
CA ASP A 28 -3.20 -7.53 -11.82
C ASP A 28 -3.58 -9.01 -12.00
N ASN A 29 -2.75 -9.80 -12.69
CA ASN A 29 -2.97 -11.24 -12.77
C ASN A 29 -2.51 -11.92 -11.48
N LEU A 30 -3.37 -12.78 -10.94
CA LEU A 30 -3.04 -13.61 -9.78
C LEU A 30 -1.95 -14.62 -10.13
N LEU A 31 -0.82 -14.54 -9.43
CA LEU A 31 0.31 -15.47 -9.57
C LEU A 31 0.28 -16.54 -8.49
N ASN A 32 -0.19 -16.21 -7.28
CA ASN A 32 -0.32 -17.13 -6.16
C ASN A 32 -1.22 -16.52 -5.06
N SER A 33 -1.75 -17.35 -4.17
CA SER A 33 -2.53 -16.90 -3.02
C SER A 33 -2.29 -17.78 -1.79
N ALA A 34 -2.55 -17.21 -0.62
CA ALA A 34 -2.53 -17.89 0.67
C ALA A 34 -3.57 -17.27 1.59
N TYR A 35 -3.88 -17.99 2.68
CA TYR A 35 -4.62 -17.46 3.81
C TYR A 35 -3.77 -17.55 5.07
N SER A 36 -3.92 -16.59 5.98
CA SER A 36 -3.24 -16.65 7.27
C SER A 36 -3.85 -17.72 8.19
N ASP A 37 -3.02 -18.37 9.00
CA ASP A 37 -3.43 -19.38 9.98
C ASP A 37 -4.02 -18.77 11.27
N SER A 38 -4.24 -19.59 12.30
CA SER A 38 -4.78 -19.14 13.58
C SER A 38 -3.92 -18.13 14.33
N ASP A 39 -2.61 -18.12 14.07
CA ASP A 39 -1.64 -17.21 14.68
C ASP A 39 -1.33 -16.03 13.75
N GLY A 40 -2.04 -15.93 12.62
CA GLY A 40 -1.88 -14.88 11.62
C GLY A 40 -0.70 -15.08 10.68
N TYR A 41 -0.02 -16.23 10.70
CA TYR A 41 1.10 -16.48 9.79
C TYR A 41 0.61 -16.91 8.41
N TYR A 42 1.30 -16.46 7.37
CA TYR A 42 1.06 -16.88 6.00
C TYR A 42 2.35 -17.30 5.30
N TYR A 43 2.19 -18.06 4.23
CA TYR A 43 3.31 -18.56 3.44
C TYR A 43 2.94 -18.69 1.97
N LEU A 44 3.80 -18.15 1.11
CA LEU A 44 3.67 -18.18 -0.35
C LEU A 44 4.96 -18.74 -0.95
N GLN A 45 4.82 -19.71 -1.85
CA GLN A 45 5.95 -20.37 -2.51
C GLN A 45 5.91 -20.10 -4.01
N MET A 46 6.99 -19.53 -4.55
CA MET A 46 7.09 -19.21 -5.97
C MET A 46 8.01 -20.17 -6.71
N ASP A 47 7.48 -20.71 -7.81
CA ASP A 47 8.20 -21.65 -8.67
C ASP A 47 9.11 -20.96 -9.69
N ARG A 48 8.98 -19.64 -9.85
CA ARG A 48 9.77 -18.83 -10.78
C ARG A 48 10.19 -17.49 -10.19
N ASN A 49 11.26 -16.94 -10.74
CA ASN A 49 11.72 -15.58 -10.46
C ASN A 49 10.87 -14.61 -11.27
N ILE A 50 10.10 -13.77 -10.59
CA ILE A 50 9.17 -12.81 -11.15
C ILE A 50 9.10 -11.58 -10.25
N TYR A 51 8.77 -10.43 -10.82
CA TYR A 51 8.42 -9.24 -10.07
C TYR A 51 6.90 -9.21 -9.88
N GLY A 52 6.47 -8.91 -8.67
CA GLY A 52 5.06 -8.77 -8.37
C GLY A 52 4.81 -7.88 -7.16
N MET A 53 3.59 -7.95 -6.66
CA MET A 53 3.16 -7.22 -5.49
C MET A 53 2.28 -8.10 -4.62
N ILE A 54 2.30 -7.82 -3.32
CA ILE A 54 1.36 -8.40 -2.36
C ILE A 54 0.18 -7.45 -2.22
N TYR A 55 -1.01 -8.02 -2.33
CA TYR A 55 -2.25 -7.44 -1.83
C TYR A 55 -2.74 -8.31 -0.67
N ALA A 56 -3.11 -7.68 0.45
CA ALA A 56 -3.68 -8.42 1.56
C ALA A 56 -4.95 -7.74 2.09
N SER A 57 -5.95 -8.54 2.40
CA SER A 57 -7.26 -8.07 2.85
C SER A 57 -7.84 -8.99 3.93
N TYR A 58 -8.76 -8.47 4.73
CA TYR A 58 -9.47 -9.23 5.76
C TYR A 58 -10.90 -8.72 5.92
N ASN A 59 -11.89 -9.57 5.59
CA ASN A 59 -13.31 -9.20 5.61
C ASN A 59 -13.60 -7.87 4.89
N TYR A 60 -13.09 -7.73 3.65
CA TYR A 60 -13.23 -6.53 2.84
C TYR A 60 -14.65 -6.37 2.27
N PRO A 61 -15.26 -5.16 2.24
CA PRO A 61 -14.81 -3.90 2.86
C PRO A 61 -15.34 -3.72 4.29
N ASP A 62 -15.93 -4.75 4.90
CA ASP A 62 -16.70 -4.64 6.13
C ASP A 62 -15.86 -4.35 7.38
N GLU A 63 -14.73 -5.03 7.57
CA GLU A 63 -13.89 -4.85 8.76
C GLU A 63 -12.63 -4.04 8.47
N SER A 64 -12.00 -4.25 7.31
CA SER A 64 -10.75 -3.62 6.92
C SER A 64 -10.66 -3.36 5.41
N LEU A 65 -9.73 -2.50 5.00
CA LEU A 65 -9.38 -2.27 3.60
C LEU A 65 -8.02 -2.90 3.24
N GLY A 66 -7.62 -2.85 1.97
CA GLY A 66 -6.43 -3.54 1.48
C GLY A 66 -5.10 -2.94 1.93
N PHE A 67 -4.11 -3.80 2.16
CA PHE A 67 -2.69 -3.47 2.25
C PHE A 67 -1.96 -3.82 0.96
N TRP A 68 -1.03 -2.95 0.54
CA TRP A 68 -0.23 -3.13 -0.67
C TRP A 68 1.27 -3.15 -0.37
N TYR A 69 2.00 -4.11 -0.95
CA TYR A 69 3.46 -4.10 -1.00
C TYR A 69 3.96 -4.37 -2.42
N GLN A 70 4.51 -3.34 -3.07
CA GLN A 70 4.91 -3.37 -4.47
C GLN A 70 6.40 -3.70 -4.72
N ASN A 71 6.70 -4.10 -5.96
CA ASN A 71 8.05 -4.33 -6.50
C ASN A 71 8.84 -5.47 -5.82
N ILE A 72 8.17 -6.53 -5.40
CA ILE A 72 8.82 -7.67 -4.77
C ILE A 72 9.45 -8.56 -5.85
N ASN A 73 10.74 -8.84 -5.71
CA ASN A 73 11.49 -9.71 -6.62
C ASN A 73 11.68 -11.11 -6.02
N THR A 74 11.00 -12.11 -6.57
CA THR A 74 11.02 -13.49 -6.06
C THR A 74 12.30 -14.27 -6.41
N SER A 75 13.41 -13.59 -6.68
CA SER A 75 14.74 -14.24 -6.75
C SER A 75 15.34 -14.53 -5.38
N LYS A 76 14.85 -13.86 -4.33
CA LYS A 76 15.26 -14.06 -2.93
C LYS A 76 14.05 -14.31 -2.01
N PRO A 77 14.24 -14.95 -0.85
CA PRO A 77 13.20 -15.01 0.18
C PRO A 77 12.88 -13.63 0.76
N HIS A 78 11.64 -13.44 1.20
CA HIS A 78 11.17 -12.22 1.86
C HIS A 78 10.42 -12.56 3.14
N ASN A 79 10.72 -11.81 4.22
CA ASN A 79 9.91 -11.75 5.42
C ASN A 79 9.11 -10.45 5.40
N ILE A 80 7.79 -10.53 5.31
CA ILE A 80 6.89 -9.40 5.12
C ILE A 80 5.77 -9.49 6.15
N ASP A 81 5.90 -8.69 7.20
CA ASP A 81 4.80 -8.49 8.13
C ASP A 81 3.81 -7.46 7.57
N ILE A 82 2.53 -7.83 7.65
CA ILE A 82 1.41 -7.09 7.07
C ILE A 82 0.57 -6.50 8.19
N THR A 83 0.35 -5.19 8.11
CA THR A 83 -0.60 -4.48 8.97
C THR A 83 -1.75 -3.96 8.12
N ILE A 84 -2.93 -4.53 8.31
CA ILE A 84 -4.15 -4.17 7.58
C ILE A 84 -4.90 -3.07 8.35
N GLY A 85 -5.21 -1.98 7.66
CA GLY A 85 -5.89 -0.81 8.22
C GLY A 85 -7.32 -0.64 7.71
N ASN A 86 -7.92 0.50 8.03
CA ASN A 86 -9.23 0.94 7.53
C ASN A 86 -9.11 2.02 6.43
N VAL A 87 -7.89 2.32 5.98
CA VAL A 87 -7.58 3.14 4.80
C VAL A 87 -6.76 2.34 3.81
N GLU A 88 -7.10 2.45 2.53
CA GLU A 88 -6.37 1.82 1.44
C GLU A 88 -5.81 2.87 0.47
N PHE A 89 -4.57 2.63 0.04
CA PHE A 89 -3.91 3.41 -1.00
C PHE A 89 -4.25 2.81 -2.37
N LEU A 90 -4.92 3.58 -3.21
CA LEU A 90 -5.27 3.21 -4.58
C LEU A 90 -4.32 3.86 -5.58
N ASN A 91 -4.17 3.21 -6.74
CA ASN A 91 -3.44 3.75 -7.89
C ASN A 91 -2.01 4.23 -7.57
N PHE A 92 -1.37 3.64 -6.55
CA PHE A 92 -0.02 4.02 -6.14
C PHE A 92 1.00 3.70 -7.22
N LYS A 93 1.46 4.75 -7.92
CA LYS A 93 2.30 4.66 -9.11
C LYS A 93 3.45 5.64 -9.03
N GLU A 94 4.65 5.16 -9.33
CA GLU A 94 5.82 6.01 -9.50
C GLU A 94 5.71 6.82 -10.80
N LYS A 95 5.89 8.13 -10.71
CA LYS A 95 6.02 9.02 -11.87
C LYS A 95 7.49 9.05 -12.26
N ILE A 96 7.81 8.37 -13.36
CA ILE A 96 9.19 8.28 -13.86
C ILE A 96 9.55 9.59 -14.54
N ASP A 97 10.51 10.31 -13.95
CA ASP A 97 11.19 11.43 -14.57
C ASP A 97 12.54 10.93 -15.10
N ARG A 98 12.69 10.78 -16.42
CA ARG A 98 13.87 10.13 -17.01
C ARG A 98 15.13 10.99 -16.92
N GLU A 99 14.98 12.28 -16.66
CA GLU A 99 16.08 13.26 -16.63
C GLU A 99 16.48 13.64 -15.20
N ASP A 100 15.62 13.36 -14.20
CA ASP A 100 15.84 13.69 -12.79
C ASP A 100 15.81 12.42 -11.92
N PHE A 101 17.00 11.93 -11.54
CA PHE A 101 17.16 10.86 -10.56
C PHE A 101 17.25 11.35 -9.11
N SER A 102 17.25 12.67 -8.91
CA SER A 102 17.36 13.31 -7.60
C SER A 102 16.03 13.51 -6.90
N THR A 103 14.92 13.18 -7.57
CA THR A 103 13.59 13.16 -6.98
C THR A 103 12.85 11.88 -7.32
N ILE A 104 12.11 11.34 -6.35
CA ILE A 104 11.15 10.26 -6.58
C ILE A 104 9.74 10.82 -6.39
N LYS A 105 8.87 10.60 -7.37
CA LYS A 105 7.50 11.11 -7.37
C LYS A 105 6.52 9.94 -7.39
N TYR A 106 5.50 9.96 -6.53
CA TYR A 106 4.41 8.97 -6.51
C TYR A 106 3.07 9.66 -6.64
N SER A 107 2.18 9.16 -7.51
CA SER A 107 0.75 9.47 -7.44
C SER A 107 -0.01 8.37 -6.73
N PHE A 108 -1.01 8.74 -5.95
CA PHE A 108 -1.94 7.81 -5.32
C PHE A 108 -3.23 8.51 -4.93
N SER A 109 -4.25 7.72 -4.63
CA SER A 109 -5.44 8.14 -3.90
C SER A 109 -5.54 7.37 -2.60
N ILE A 110 -6.30 7.90 -1.65
CA ILE A 110 -6.66 7.17 -0.43
C ILE A 110 -8.18 7.10 -0.33
N ILE A 111 -8.66 5.94 0.09
CA ILE A 111 -10.06 5.70 0.45
C ILE A 111 -10.14 5.22 1.88
N SER A 112 -11.23 5.53 2.56
CA SER A 112 -11.49 4.98 3.89
C SER A 112 -12.72 4.11 3.92
N LYS A 113 -12.71 3.15 4.85
CA LYS A 113 -13.82 2.24 5.07
C LYS A 113 -15.09 3.01 5.46
N ASP A 114 -14.93 4.04 6.28
CA ASP A 114 -16.05 4.80 6.80
C ASP A 114 -16.69 5.64 5.68
N SER A 115 -15.86 6.20 4.78
CA SER A 115 -16.35 6.87 3.56
C SER A 115 -17.09 5.90 2.63
N LEU A 116 -16.60 4.66 2.45
CA LEU A 116 -17.29 3.64 1.64
C LEU A 116 -18.65 3.22 2.21
N LYS A 117 -18.84 3.31 3.53
CA LYS A 117 -20.10 2.96 4.20
C LYS A 117 -21.07 4.14 4.31
N SER A 118 -20.57 5.36 4.16
CA SER A 118 -21.42 6.54 4.10
C SER A 118 -22.13 6.61 2.76
N GLU A 119 -23.40 7.03 2.71
CA GLU A 119 -24.13 7.32 1.46
C GLU A 119 -23.56 8.56 0.72
N GLY A 120 -22.34 9.00 1.07
CA GLY A 120 -21.69 10.18 0.54
C GLY A 120 -21.00 9.94 -0.79
N ILE A 121 -20.91 11.00 -1.57
CA ILE A 121 -20.18 11.03 -2.85
C ILE A 121 -18.67 10.94 -2.62
N LYS A 122 -18.13 11.42 -1.49
CA LYS A 122 -16.67 11.50 -1.26
C LYS A 122 -16.10 10.26 -0.58
N LEU A 123 -15.16 9.59 -1.25
CA LEU A 123 -14.51 8.37 -0.75
C LEU A 123 -13.20 8.63 0.02
N SER A 124 -12.58 9.80 -0.18
CA SER A 124 -11.34 10.14 0.51
C SER A 124 -11.59 10.66 1.92
N PRO A 125 -10.82 10.19 2.93
CA PRO A 125 -10.90 10.70 4.29
C PRO A 125 -10.39 12.14 4.39
N GLU A 126 -10.54 12.76 5.56
CA GLU A 126 -9.91 14.06 5.83
C GLU A 126 -8.40 13.96 5.68
N PHE A 127 -7.80 14.80 4.84
CA PHE A 127 -6.35 14.78 4.63
C PHE A 127 -5.69 16.04 5.18
N LYS A 128 -4.65 15.84 5.99
CA LYS A 128 -3.68 16.85 6.36
C LYS A 128 -2.27 16.28 6.23
N LYS A 129 -1.28 17.12 5.92
CA LYS A 129 0.11 16.67 5.68
C LYS A 129 0.65 15.90 6.89
N GLU A 130 0.33 16.36 8.09
CA GLU A 130 0.73 15.76 9.37
C GLU A 130 0.18 14.35 9.60
N TYR A 131 -0.86 13.93 8.85
CA TYR A 131 -1.37 12.57 8.91
C TYR A 131 -0.53 11.59 8.10
N LEU A 132 0.40 12.09 7.28
CA LEU A 132 1.30 11.26 6.49
C LEU A 132 2.67 11.13 7.16
N SER A 133 3.11 9.90 7.34
CA SER A 133 4.48 9.56 7.75
C SER A 133 5.13 8.71 6.67
N ILE A 134 6.42 8.95 6.47
CA ILE A 134 7.22 8.29 5.44
C ILE A 134 8.45 7.71 6.14
N GLU A 135 8.75 6.46 5.83
CA GLU A 135 9.91 5.76 6.35
C GLU A 135 10.65 5.10 5.20
N ILE A 136 11.98 5.10 5.26
CA ILE A 136 12.84 4.31 4.38
C ILE A 136 13.67 3.39 5.26
N ASP A 137 13.53 2.07 5.07
CA ASP A 137 14.16 1.06 5.92
C ASP A 137 13.92 1.31 7.43
N ASP A 138 12.67 1.59 7.78
CA ASP A 138 12.19 1.88 9.15
C ASP A 138 12.78 3.17 9.78
N LEU A 139 13.43 4.03 8.98
CA LEU A 139 13.92 5.34 9.41
C LEU A 139 12.98 6.45 8.92
N GLU A 140 12.54 7.31 9.86
CA GLU A 140 11.66 8.44 9.56
C GLU A 140 12.30 9.38 8.52
N PHE A 141 11.56 9.65 7.44
CA PHE A 141 11.95 10.53 6.36
C PHE A 141 11.09 11.81 6.37
N ARG A 142 11.72 12.94 6.67
CA ARG A 142 11.02 14.23 6.88
C ARG A 142 10.99 15.14 5.67
N ASP A 143 11.91 14.97 4.73
CA ASP A 143 12.12 15.91 3.62
C ASP A 143 11.24 15.57 2.40
N PHE A 144 9.93 15.74 2.57
CA PHE A 144 8.95 15.46 1.51
C PHE A 144 7.94 16.59 1.28
N LYS A 145 7.42 16.61 0.05
CA LYS A 145 6.34 17.51 -0.39
C LYS A 145 5.14 16.69 -0.85
N ILE A 146 3.94 17.16 -0.55
CA ILE A 146 2.68 16.60 -1.03
C ILE A 146 1.97 17.68 -1.83
N LEU A 147 1.55 17.34 -3.05
CA LEU A 147 0.67 18.16 -3.88
C LEU A 147 -0.69 17.46 -3.94
N GLU A 148 -1.75 18.15 -3.51
CA GLU A 148 -3.13 17.67 -3.64
C GLU A 148 -3.68 18.15 -4.99
N ASN A 149 -4.13 17.21 -5.81
CA ASN A 149 -4.89 17.47 -7.03
C ASN A 149 -6.25 16.82 -6.88
N ARG A 150 -7.29 17.63 -6.61
CA ARG A 150 -8.65 17.09 -6.59
C ARG A 150 -9.04 16.69 -8.00
N LYS A 151 -9.41 15.42 -8.18
CA LYS A 151 -9.87 14.89 -9.46
C LYS A 151 -11.20 14.19 -9.20
N ILE A 152 -12.25 14.68 -9.82
CA ILE A 152 -13.55 14.00 -9.81
C ILE A 152 -13.41 12.82 -10.77
N GLU A 153 -13.56 11.59 -10.28
CA GLU A 153 -13.53 10.38 -11.10
C GLU A 153 -14.94 9.78 -11.15
N SER A 154 -15.60 9.89 -12.30
CA SER A 154 -16.88 9.22 -12.54
C SER A 154 -16.63 7.80 -13.04
N GLN A 155 -17.17 6.80 -12.33
CA GLN A 155 -17.27 5.43 -12.84
C GLN A 155 -18.69 4.88 -12.63
N ASN A 156 -19.32 4.45 -13.72
CA ASN A 156 -20.48 3.54 -13.74
C ASN A 156 -21.64 3.91 -12.79
N TYR A 157 -22.35 5.00 -13.12
CA TYR A 157 -23.71 5.34 -12.65
C TYR A 157 -23.90 5.91 -11.25
N ASP A 158 -22.86 5.99 -10.41
CA ASP A 158 -22.83 6.81 -9.20
C ASP A 158 -21.59 7.73 -9.26
N ASP A 159 -21.80 9.04 -9.14
CA ASP A 159 -20.68 9.98 -9.08
C ASP A 159 -20.03 9.88 -7.69
N TYR A 160 -18.76 9.48 -7.65
CA TYR A 160 -17.94 9.53 -6.44
C TYR A 160 -16.75 10.48 -6.62
N GLU A 161 -16.36 11.16 -5.56
CA GLU A 161 -15.20 12.05 -5.50
C GLU A 161 -14.06 11.35 -4.75
N ILE A 162 -12.89 11.29 -5.39
CA ILE A 162 -11.67 10.75 -4.79
C ILE A 162 -10.50 11.72 -5.00
N ASP A 163 -9.86 12.11 -3.91
CA ASP A 163 -8.72 13.01 -3.97
C ASP A 163 -7.50 12.26 -4.52
N ASN A 164 -6.71 12.93 -5.35
CA ASN A 164 -5.45 12.40 -5.88
C ASN A 164 -4.28 13.22 -5.31
N TYR A 165 -3.26 12.53 -4.84
CA TYR A 165 -2.08 13.13 -4.23
C TYR A 165 -0.85 12.83 -5.08
N THR A 166 0.11 13.76 -5.07
CA THR A 166 1.46 13.51 -5.56
C THR A 166 2.45 13.73 -4.43
N LEU A 167 3.09 12.64 -3.99
CA LEU A 167 4.24 12.67 -3.09
C LEU A 167 5.51 12.91 -3.87
N ILE A 168 6.35 13.81 -3.39
CA ILE A 168 7.67 14.13 -3.93
C ILE A 168 8.68 13.94 -2.81
N LEU A 169 9.63 13.05 -3.02
CA LEU A 169 10.78 12.78 -2.16
C LEU A 169 12.02 13.35 -2.84
N ASP A 170 12.69 14.29 -2.19
CA ASP A 170 13.93 14.88 -2.69
C ASP A 170 15.12 13.96 -2.30
N ILE A 171 15.20 12.79 -2.94
CA ILE A 171 16.23 11.77 -2.70
C ILE A 171 16.85 11.24 -3.99
N ASP A 172 18.15 10.95 -3.95
CA ASP A 172 18.81 10.19 -5.01
C ASP A 172 18.42 8.71 -4.93
N LYS A 173 17.61 8.26 -5.89
CA LYS A 173 17.11 6.89 -5.95
C LYS A 173 18.23 5.84 -5.93
N ARG A 174 19.41 6.15 -6.46
CA ARG A 174 20.54 5.20 -6.51
C ARG A 174 21.07 4.86 -5.12
N SER A 175 20.94 5.79 -4.19
CA SER A 175 21.39 5.64 -2.80
C SER A 175 20.47 4.75 -1.96
N TYR A 176 19.25 4.49 -2.43
CA TYR A 176 18.22 3.71 -1.74
C TYR A 176 17.80 2.46 -2.52
N ARG A 177 18.65 1.98 -3.42
CA ARG A 177 18.36 0.78 -4.20
C ARG A 177 18.12 -0.41 -3.27
N ASP A 178 17.00 -1.11 -3.49
CA ASP A 178 16.55 -2.25 -2.69
C ASP A 178 16.08 -1.88 -1.26
N SER A 179 16.01 -0.59 -0.92
CA SER A 179 15.38 -0.11 0.32
C SER A 179 13.86 -0.21 0.24
N VAL A 180 13.21 -0.28 1.40
CA VAL A 180 11.77 -0.31 1.55
C VAL A 180 11.26 1.08 1.89
N LEU A 181 10.51 1.68 0.97
CA LEU A 181 9.68 2.84 1.24
C LEU A 181 8.37 2.38 1.89
N SER A 182 8.07 2.92 3.07
CA SER A 182 6.78 2.79 3.73
C SER A 182 6.09 4.14 3.80
N ILE A 183 4.82 4.19 3.39
CA ILE A 183 3.98 5.38 3.53
C ILE A 183 2.79 5.02 4.38
N LYS A 184 2.60 5.75 5.47
CA LYS A 184 1.53 5.54 6.43
C LYS A 184 0.66 6.79 6.54
N TYR A 185 -0.63 6.59 6.38
CA TYR A 185 -1.66 7.57 6.72
C TYR A 185 -2.19 7.25 8.12
N ASN A 186 -2.36 8.27 8.98
CA ASN A 186 -2.91 8.14 10.32
C ASN A 186 -3.50 9.48 10.82
N ASN A 187 -4.83 9.55 10.98
CA ASN A 187 -5.51 10.69 11.60
C ASN A 187 -6.03 10.40 13.03
N ASN A 188 -5.53 9.32 13.66
CA ASN A 188 -5.96 8.67 14.92
C ASN A 188 -7.18 7.75 14.82
N GLU A 189 -8.07 7.95 13.85
CA GLU A 189 -9.27 7.12 13.65
C GLU A 189 -9.10 6.16 12.47
N GLU A 190 -8.40 6.64 11.45
CA GLU A 190 -8.21 6.02 10.16
C GLU A 190 -6.71 5.85 9.88
N ILE A 191 -6.33 4.61 9.59
CA ILE A 191 -4.95 4.20 9.41
C ILE A 191 -4.84 3.36 8.14
N GLY A 192 -3.86 3.70 7.31
CA GLY A 192 -3.54 2.99 6.08
C GLY A 192 -2.04 2.88 5.90
N LEU A 193 -1.59 1.83 5.22
CA LEU A 193 -0.18 1.56 4.98
C LEU A 193 0.01 1.03 3.56
N ILE A 194 1.06 1.52 2.90
CA ILE A 194 1.59 0.95 1.67
C ILE A 194 3.10 0.84 1.75
N LYS A 195 3.65 -0.24 1.19
CA LYS A 195 5.09 -0.47 1.09
C LYS A 195 5.53 -0.68 -0.35
N ARG A 196 6.78 -0.35 -0.66
CA ARG A 196 7.37 -0.57 -1.99
C ARG A 196 8.89 -0.66 -1.90
N TYR A 197 9.49 -1.59 -2.64
CA TYR A 197 10.93 -1.55 -2.91
C TYR A 197 11.27 -0.45 -3.92
N ILE A 198 12.27 0.38 -3.60
CA ILE A 198 12.72 1.53 -4.43
C ILE A 198 14.10 1.34 -5.05
#